data_AF-I1BH90-F1
#
_entry.id   AF-I1BH90-F1
#
_cell.length_a   1.000
_cell.length_b   1.000
_cell.length_c   1.000
_cell.angle_alpha   90.00
_cell.angle_beta   90.00
_cell.angle_gamma   90.00
#
_symmetry.space_group_name_H-M   'P 1'
#
loop_
_entity.id
_entity.type
_entity.pdbx_description
1 polymer ?
#
loop_
_entity_poly.entity_id
_entity_poly.type
_entity_poly.pdbx_seq_one_letter_code
_entity_poly.pdbx_strand_id
1 'polypeptide(L)'
;MYYLNNHVIIQILYEKNQAGRYNILGFEIYPDSIAEGGCTKKSIDYQHQRVLERRFTVFFTYSVKWKQANNIRNRWDTYLIPPNPERYKYASLNSIIVAILLSTIVVLILYKTSYHRTSPNQDDKDIKIYEDVEDYAGWRLIDRDVFRRPVYGGLLTPLMGTGIQLLVVAFGLLFALFKGWYHPAEPTSFTQWFTCLFFVGSIPAGYWSARIYKVFRGKSWILNSLLTSCIVPTIVLSIFFGTNVLTWSQQSSLAISFSGWISMISIFIFVLVPFTFLGAYLGEKHERLEYPSRTTQIPRIIPAKRWYQLNFIR
;
A
#
# COMPACT_ATOMS: atom_id res chain seq x y z
N MET A 1 -34.18 7.84 -36.59
CA MET A 1 -34.24 9.19 -36.00
C MET A 1 -33.25 9.25 -34.86
N TYR A 2 -32.32 10.21 -34.87
CA TYR A 2 -31.35 10.40 -33.78
C TYR A 2 -31.77 11.63 -32.96
N TYR A 3 -31.73 11.48 -31.63
CA TYR A 3 -32.05 12.53 -30.67
C TYR A 3 -30.76 12.97 -29.98
N LEU A 4 -30.64 14.28 -29.72
CA LEU A 4 -29.49 14.85 -29.05
C LEU A 4 -29.87 15.28 -27.64
N ASN A 5 -29.09 14.84 -26.64
CA ASN A 5 -29.23 15.31 -25.27
C ASN A 5 -28.54 16.68 -25.16
N ASN A 6 -29.32 17.74 -25.32
CA ASN A 6 -28.85 19.13 -25.24
C ASN A 6 -29.28 19.83 -23.94
N HIS A 7 -30.11 19.18 -23.12
CA HIS A 7 -30.47 19.67 -21.79
C HIS A 7 -29.85 18.79 -20.70
N VAL A 8 -29.36 19.42 -19.64
CA VAL A 8 -28.77 18.71 -18.50
C VAL A 8 -29.48 19.10 -17.22
N ILE A 9 -30.09 18.13 -16.56
CA ILE A 9 -30.71 18.33 -15.24
C ILE A 9 -29.67 18.01 -14.18
N ILE A 10 -29.22 19.03 -13.47
CA ILE A 10 -28.29 18.93 -12.35
C ILE A 10 -29.11 18.83 -11.07
N GLN A 11 -29.19 17.62 -10.50
CA GLN A 11 -29.86 17.37 -9.25
C GLN A 11 -28.85 17.42 -8.10
N ILE A 12 -28.95 18.46 -7.27
CA ILE A 12 -28.10 18.64 -6.09
C ILE A 12 -28.77 17.97 -4.90
N LEU A 13 -28.10 16.95 -4.36
CA LEU A 13 -28.50 16.24 -3.16
C LEU A 13 -27.97 16.99 -1.95
N TYR A 14 -28.86 17.39 -1.05
CA TYR A 14 -28.48 18.08 0.18
C TYR A 14 -29.12 17.45 1.42
N GLU A 15 -28.42 17.59 2.54
CA GLU A 15 -28.91 17.26 3.88
C GLU A 15 -28.92 18.52 4.75
N LYS A 16 -29.92 18.64 5.62
CA LYS A 16 -29.99 19.74 6.59
C LYS A 16 -29.45 19.25 7.93
N ASN A 17 -28.34 19.81 8.38
CA ASN A 17 -27.77 19.52 9.70
C ASN A 17 -28.69 20.00 10.83
N GLN A 18 -28.50 19.44 12.03
CA GLN A 18 -29.19 19.88 13.25
C GLN A 18 -29.02 21.39 13.53
N ALA A 19 -27.90 21.98 13.11
CA ALA A 19 -27.62 23.41 13.20
C ALA A 19 -28.26 24.26 12.07
N GLY A 20 -29.13 23.69 11.24
CA GLY A 20 -29.80 24.40 10.13
C GLY A 20 -28.94 24.68 8.90
N ARG A 21 -27.68 24.19 8.86
CA ARG A 21 -26.78 24.32 7.69
C ARG A 21 -27.06 23.24 6.64
N TYR A 22 -26.84 23.58 5.37
CA TYR A 22 -26.97 22.64 4.25
C TYR A 22 -25.64 21.98 3.92
N ASN A 23 -25.60 20.64 4.00
CA ASN A 23 -24.46 19.83 3.57
C ASN A 23 -24.75 19.28 2.18
N ILE A 24 -23.84 19.50 1.23
CA ILE A 24 -23.96 18.97 -0.14
C ILE A 24 -23.41 17.55 -0.19
N LEU A 25 -24.26 16.58 -0.50
CA LEU A 25 -23.90 15.17 -0.56
C LEU A 25 -23.38 14.76 -1.93
N GLY A 26 -23.92 15.34 -3.00
CA GLY A 26 -23.52 14.98 -4.34
C GLY A 26 -24.35 15.67 -5.40
N PHE A 27 -23.98 15.41 -6.65
CA PHE A 27 -24.71 15.85 -7.83
C PHE A 27 -25.02 14.62 -8.69
N GLU A 28 -26.27 14.50 -9.09
CA GLU A 28 -26.73 13.55 -10.09
C GLU A 28 -27.01 14.33 -11.37
N ILE A 29 -26.52 13.83 -12.49
CA ILE A 29 -26.70 14.46 -13.79
C ILE A 29 -27.62 13.58 -14.61
N TYR A 30 -28.80 14.11 -14.95
CA TYR A 30 -29.73 13.43 -15.84
C TYR A 30 -29.71 14.10 -17.22
N PRO A 31 -29.38 13.36 -18.28
CA PRO A 31 -29.45 13.88 -19.63
C PRO A 31 -30.92 14.02 -20.06
N ASP A 32 -31.25 15.11 -20.72
CA ASP A 32 -32.56 15.38 -21.28
C ASP A 32 -32.43 16.10 -22.64
N SER A 33 -33.53 16.24 -23.37
CA SER A 33 -33.53 16.82 -24.71
C SER A 33 -34.68 17.80 -24.89
N ILE A 34 -34.35 19.04 -25.25
CA ILE A 34 -35.29 20.15 -25.40
C ILE A 34 -35.08 20.81 -26.77
N ALA A 35 -36.11 20.80 -27.62
CA ALA A 35 -36.06 21.41 -28.94
C ALA A 35 -36.16 22.96 -28.93
N GLU A 36 -36.95 23.51 -28.00
CA GLU A 36 -37.11 24.96 -27.83
C GLU A 36 -36.07 25.45 -26.81
N GLY A 37 -35.08 26.25 -27.22
CA GLY A 37 -34.00 26.75 -26.33
C GLY A 37 -34.43 27.61 -25.13
N GLY A 38 -35.74 27.72 -24.84
CA GLY A 38 -36.30 28.44 -23.70
C GLY A 38 -36.74 27.48 -22.58
N CYS A 39 -36.07 27.54 -21.43
CA CYS A 39 -36.49 26.86 -20.19
C CYS A 39 -37.64 27.61 -19.47
N THR A 40 -38.71 27.97 -20.17
CA THR A 40 -39.79 28.82 -19.63
C THR A 40 -41.01 28.04 -19.13
N LYS A 41 -41.15 26.76 -19.49
CA LYS A 41 -42.31 25.93 -19.10
C LYS A 41 -42.04 25.20 -17.78
N LYS A 42 -43.01 25.26 -16.84
CA LYS A 42 -42.99 24.48 -15.58
C LYS A 42 -43.30 22.99 -15.80
N SER A 43 -43.87 22.63 -16.94
CA SER A 43 -44.21 21.24 -17.31
C SER A 43 -43.03 20.53 -17.98
N ILE A 44 -42.87 19.25 -17.65
CA ILE A 44 -41.71 18.40 -17.95
C ILE A 44 -41.67 17.91 -19.41
N ASP A 45 -42.75 18.10 -20.16
CA ASP A 45 -42.91 17.48 -21.49
C ASP A 45 -42.42 18.43 -22.60
N TYR A 46 -41.10 18.45 -22.80
CA TYR A 46 -40.47 19.13 -23.92
C TYR A 46 -40.34 18.17 -25.10
N GLN A 47 -40.54 18.68 -26.32
CA GLN A 47 -40.22 17.87 -27.50
C GLN A 47 -38.72 17.67 -27.60
N HIS A 48 -38.30 16.42 -27.83
CA HIS A 48 -36.89 16.08 -27.98
C HIS A 48 -36.28 16.71 -29.24
N GLN A 49 -35.08 17.25 -29.10
CA GLN A 49 -34.31 17.81 -30.21
C GLN A 49 -33.90 16.71 -31.18
N ARG A 50 -34.48 16.77 -32.39
CA ARG A 50 -34.14 15.87 -33.51
C ARG A 50 -32.96 16.43 -34.29
N VAL A 51 -32.09 15.53 -34.76
CA VAL A 51 -31.02 15.88 -35.71
C VAL A 51 -31.56 15.69 -37.13
N LEU A 52 -31.90 16.80 -37.79
CA LEU A 52 -32.53 16.81 -39.12
C LEU A 52 -31.51 17.05 -40.25
N GLU A 53 -30.48 17.87 -40.02
CA GLU A 53 -29.51 18.30 -41.04
C GLU A 53 -28.05 18.07 -40.60
N ARG A 54 -27.10 18.07 -41.56
CA ARG A 54 -25.65 17.92 -41.29
C ARG A 54 -25.04 19.12 -40.55
N ARG A 55 -25.64 20.31 -40.62
CA ARG A 55 -25.22 21.51 -39.89
C ARG A 55 -26.46 22.11 -39.21
N PHE A 56 -26.47 22.11 -37.89
CA PHE A 56 -27.58 22.59 -37.07
C PHE A 56 -27.01 23.30 -35.83
N THR A 57 -27.62 24.42 -35.44
CA THR A 57 -27.24 25.17 -34.23
C THR A 57 -28.02 24.63 -33.04
N VAL A 58 -27.33 23.96 -32.12
CA VAL A 58 -27.91 23.40 -30.90
C VAL A 58 -27.75 24.40 -29.75
N PHE A 59 -28.82 24.68 -29.02
CA PHE A 59 -28.73 25.36 -27.74
C PHE A 59 -28.54 24.34 -26.61
N PHE A 60 -27.46 24.48 -25.84
CA PHE A 60 -27.25 23.71 -24.62
C PHE A 60 -27.81 24.45 -23.42
N THR A 61 -28.69 23.80 -22.67
CA THR A 61 -29.32 24.39 -21.48
C THR A 61 -29.15 23.47 -20.27
N TYR A 62 -29.23 24.03 -19.07
CA TYR A 62 -29.20 23.26 -17.84
C TYR A 62 -30.29 23.71 -16.88
N SER A 63 -30.79 22.79 -16.06
CA SER A 63 -31.68 23.09 -14.95
C SER A 63 -31.10 22.57 -13.65
N VAL A 64 -31.33 23.29 -12.55
CA VAL A 64 -30.84 22.91 -11.22
C VAL A 64 -32.03 22.54 -10.34
N LYS A 65 -32.03 21.32 -9.81
CA LYS A 65 -33.04 20.84 -8.87
C LYS A 65 -32.38 20.53 -7.54
N TRP A 66 -32.98 20.99 -6.45
CA TRP A 66 -32.52 20.69 -5.10
C TRP A 66 -33.40 19.59 -4.52
N LYS A 67 -32.79 18.47 -4.12
CA LYS A 67 -33.50 17.35 -3.50
C LYS A 67 -32.91 17.07 -2.13
N GLN A 68 -33.77 17.13 -1.12
CA GLN A 68 -33.37 16.75 0.22
C GLN A 68 -33.22 15.23 0.27
N ALA A 69 -32.03 14.76 0.63
CA ALA A 69 -31.79 13.36 0.90
C ALA A 69 -32.00 13.10 2.40
N ASN A 70 -32.88 12.16 2.72
CA ASN A 70 -33.10 11.72 4.09
C ASN A 70 -32.35 10.39 4.27
N ASN A 71 -31.57 10.25 5.34
CA ASN A 71 -31.01 8.99 5.84
C ASN A 71 -29.69 8.50 5.21
N ILE A 72 -28.75 9.39 4.82
CA ILE A 72 -27.41 9.00 4.36
C ILE A 72 -26.42 9.10 5.53
N ARG A 73 -25.85 7.96 5.97
CA ARG A 73 -24.89 7.92 7.09
C ARG A 73 -23.52 8.48 6.71
N ASN A 74 -23.01 8.15 5.53
CA ASN A 74 -21.76 8.67 5.00
C ASN A 74 -21.92 9.01 3.52
N ARG A 75 -21.55 10.25 3.16
CA ARG A 75 -21.60 10.75 1.77
C ARG A 75 -20.84 9.83 0.80
N TRP A 76 -19.74 9.26 1.25
CA TRP A 76 -18.80 8.54 0.41
C TRP A 76 -19.25 7.12 0.05
N ASP A 77 -20.23 6.57 0.75
CA ASP A 77 -20.76 5.22 0.51
C ASP A 77 -21.37 5.11 -0.89
N THR A 78 -21.93 6.20 -1.43
CA THR A 78 -22.53 6.27 -2.78
C THR A 78 -21.51 6.02 -3.90
N TYR A 79 -20.23 6.32 -3.67
CA TYR A 79 -19.18 6.13 -4.66
C TYR A 79 -18.57 4.72 -4.64
N LEU A 80 -18.93 3.90 -3.65
CA LEU A 80 -18.54 2.49 -3.61
C LEU A 80 -19.60 1.67 -4.33
N ILE A 81 -19.23 1.06 -5.44
CA ILE A 81 -20.08 0.06 -6.11
C ILE A 81 -20.17 -1.14 -5.16
N PRO A 82 -21.35 -1.45 -4.59
CA PRO A 82 -21.46 -2.56 -3.66
C PRO A 82 -21.11 -3.85 -4.43
N PRO A 83 -20.13 -4.65 -3.96
CA PRO A 83 -19.80 -5.90 -4.61
C PRO A 83 -21.00 -6.84 -4.55
N ASN A 84 -21.23 -7.61 -5.62
CA ASN A 84 -22.30 -8.60 -5.66
C ASN A 84 -22.21 -9.51 -4.42
N PRO A 85 -23.28 -9.60 -3.61
CA PRO A 85 -23.18 -10.20 -2.29
C PRO A 85 -22.82 -11.69 -2.33
N GLU A 86 -23.25 -12.37 -3.37
CA GLU A 86 -22.94 -13.79 -3.57
C GLU A 86 -21.48 -13.99 -4.00
N ARG A 87 -20.98 -13.13 -4.89
CA ARG A 87 -19.60 -13.22 -5.40
C ARG A 87 -18.57 -13.07 -4.29
N TYR A 88 -18.75 -12.12 -3.37
CA TYR A 88 -17.80 -11.97 -2.26
C TYR A 88 -17.86 -13.17 -1.31
N LYS A 89 -19.05 -13.73 -1.03
CA LYS A 89 -19.19 -14.89 -0.15
C LYS A 89 -18.46 -16.10 -0.70
N TYR A 90 -18.64 -16.40 -2.00
CA TYR A 90 -17.94 -17.51 -2.65
C TYR A 90 -16.43 -17.27 -2.73
N ALA A 91 -15.98 -16.04 -3.03
CA ALA A 91 -14.56 -15.71 -3.07
C ALA A 91 -13.89 -15.84 -1.69
N SER A 92 -14.56 -15.41 -0.62
CA SER A 92 -14.08 -15.57 0.76
C SER A 92 -14.00 -17.02 1.18
N LEU A 93 -15.04 -17.82 0.89
CA LEU A 93 -15.03 -19.27 1.15
C LEU A 93 -13.89 -19.98 0.40
N ASN A 94 -13.72 -19.66 -0.89
CA ASN A 94 -12.63 -20.21 -1.69
C ASN A 94 -11.25 -19.88 -1.09
N SER A 95 -11.06 -18.63 -0.65
CA SER A 95 -9.79 -18.19 -0.04
C SER A 95 -9.52 -18.91 1.29
N ILE A 96 -10.56 -19.14 2.11
CA ILE A 96 -10.45 -19.90 3.35
C ILE A 96 -10.07 -21.36 3.07
N ILE A 97 -10.74 -22.01 2.11
CA ILE A 97 -10.46 -23.42 1.74
C ILE A 97 -9.01 -23.56 1.25
N VAL A 98 -8.56 -22.68 0.37
CA VAL A 98 -7.18 -22.69 -0.14
C VAL A 98 -6.18 -22.45 0.99
N ALA A 99 -6.46 -21.51 1.89
CA ALA A 99 -5.59 -21.24 3.04
C ALA A 99 -5.49 -22.45 3.98
N ILE A 100 -6.60 -23.13 4.26
CA ILE A 100 -6.61 -24.36 5.07
C ILE A 100 -5.81 -25.46 4.37
N LEU A 101 -6.06 -25.74 3.09
CA LEU A 101 -5.32 -26.75 2.33
C LEU A 101 -3.81 -26.50 2.34
N LEU A 102 -3.40 -25.26 2.07
CA LEU A 102 -1.98 -24.88 2.09
C LEU A 102 -1.38 -25.01 3.49
N SER A 103 -2.10 -24.56 4.53
CA SER A 103 -1.65 -24.71 5.91
C SER A 103 -1.52 -26.18 6.31
N THR A 104 -2.47 -27.04 5.92
CA THR A 104 -2.41 -28.48 6.19
C THR A 104 -1.21 -29.11 5.48
N ILE A 105 -0.95 -28.77 4.21
CA ILE A 105 0.23 -29.27 3.49
C ILE A 105 1.52 -28.85 4.20
N VAL A 106 1.64 -27.58 4.60
CA VAL A 106 2.82 -27.08 5.34
C VAL A 106 2.99 -27.81 6.66
N VAL A 107 1.92 -27.97 7.44
CA VAL A 107 1.95 -28.72 8.71
C VAL A 107 2.34 -30.18 8.48
N LEU A 108 1.82 -30.84 7.43
CA LEU A 108 2.20 -32.21 7.09
C LEU A 108 3.67 -32.32 6.71
N ILE A 109 4.20 -31.37 5.94
CA ILE A 109 5.63 -31.33 5.60
C ILE A 109 6.46 -31.14 6.87
N LEU A 110 6.14 -30.15 7.71
CA LEU A 110 6.84 -29.88 8.96
C LEU A 110 6.75 -31.06 9.93
N TYR A 111 5.58 -31.70 10.05
CA TYR A 111 5.38 -32.88 10.88
C TYR A 111 6.19 -34.06 10.37
N LYS A 112 6.16 -34.35 9.06
CA LYS A 112 6.95 -35.42 8.45
C LYS A 112 8.44 -35.20 8.66
N THR A 113 8.94 -33.99 8.42
CA THR A 113 10.35 -33.62 8.63
C THR A 113 10.74 -33.67 10.11
N SER A 114 9.86 -33.28 11.03
CA SER A 114 10.15 -33.33 12.47
C SER A 114 10.08 -34.75 13.02
N TYR A 115 9.09 -35.55 12.62
CA TYR A 115 8.90 -36.93 13.09
C TYR A 115 10.01 -37.86 12.61
N HIS A 116 10.47 -37.71 11.36
CA HIS A 116 11.66 -38.42 10.87
C HIS A 116 12.93 -38.07 11.65
N ARG A 117 13.00 -36.89 12.31
CA ARG A 117 14.14 -36.50 13.15
C ARG A 117 14.07 -37.03 14.58
N THR A 118 12.91 -37.47 15.07
CA THR A 118 12.71 -37.90 16.47
C THR A 118 12.46 -39.40 16.66
N SER A 119 12.25 -40.18 15.60
CA SER A 119 12.13 -41.65 15.71
C SER A 119 13.51 -42.30 15.84
N PRO A 120 13.89 -42.90 17.00
CA PRO A 120 15.22 -43.48 17.21
C PRO A 120 15.36 -44.92 16.70
N ASN A 121 14.30 -45.51 16.12
CA ASN A 121 14.22 -46.95 15.92
C ASN A 121 13.87 -47.30 14.46
N GLN A 122 14.84 -47.24 13.56
CA GLN A 122 14.84 -48.12 12.37
C GLN A 122 16.25 -48.24 11.77
N ASP A 123 16.97 -49.31 12.13
CA ASP A 123 18.19 -49.81 11.47
C ASP A 123 19.41 -48.87 11.39
N ASP A 124 20.14 -48.88 12.52
CA ASP A 124 21.36 -48.14 12.89
C ASP A 124 22.62 -48.32 12.00
N LYS A 125 22.51 -48.96 10.83
CA LYS A 125 23.64 -49.14 9.90
C LYS A 125 23.49 -48.40 8.59
N ASP A 126 22.27 -48.27 8.07
CA ASP A 126 22.02 -47.47 6.87
C ASP A 126 21.78 -45.99 7.25
N ILE A 127 21.20 -45.72 8.43
CA ILE A 127 20.95 -44.36 8.90
C ILE A 127 22.23 -43.60 9.23
N LYS A 128 23.27 -44.21 9.82
CA LYS A 128 24.55 -43.51 10.03
C LYS A 128 25.22 -43.08 8.72
N ILE A 129 25.05 -43.87 7.66
CA ILE A 129 25.55 -43.52 6.32
C ILE A 129 24.73 -42.35 5.75
N TYR A 130 23.41 -42.33 5.97
CA TYR A 130 22.58 -41.19 5.58
C TYR A 130 22.79 -39.95 6.46
N GLU A 131 22.98 -40.06 7.78
CA GLU A 131 23.36 -38.94 8.66
C GLU A 131 24.74 -38.39 8.31
N ASP A 132 25.72 -39.23 8.00
CA ASP A 132 27.03 -38.77 7.51
C ASP A 132 26.89 -38.08 6.14
N VAL A 133 26.00 -38.54 5.25
CA VAL A 133 25.70 -37.90 3.95
C VAL A 133 24.83 -36.64 4.10
N GLU A 134 24.00 -36.56 5.13
CA GLU A 134 23.09 -35.46 5.44
C GLU A 134 23.77 -34.38 6.30
N ASP A 135 24.84 -34.72 6.99
CA ASP A 135 25.87 -33.82 7.50
C ASP A 135 26.60 -33.08 6.36
N TYR A 136 26.64 -33.70 5.16
CA TYR A 136 26.98 -33.04 3.88
C TYR A 136 25.76 -32.48 3.14
N ALA A 137 24.53 -32.58 3.66
CA ALA A 137 23.37 -31.94 3.04
C ALA A 137 23.51 -30.42 3.11
N GLY A 138 23.48 -29.80 1.93
CA GLY A 138 23.92 -28.44 1.66
C GLY A 138 23.39 -27.35 2.59
N TRP A 139 22.18 -27.49 3.17
CA TRP A 139 21.61 -26.46 4.03
C TRP A 139 22.30 -26.36 5.40
N ARG A 140 22.72 -27.50 5.99
CA ARG A 140 23.44 -27.51 7.29
C ARG A 140 24.86 -26.98 7.14
N LEU A 141 25.45 -27.15 5.96
CA LEU A 141 26.72 -26.53 5.58
C LEU A 141 26.63 -25.00 5.50
N ILE A 142 25.45 -24.44 5.20
CA ILE A 142 25.25 -22.99 5.04
C ILE A 142 24.84 -22.32 6.36
N ASP A 143 24.44 -23.07 7.39
CA ASP A 143 23.94 -22.52 8.66
C ASP A 143 24.88 -21.47 9.30
N ARG A 144 26.19 -21.67 9.22
CA ARG A 144 27.19 -20.72 9.73
C ARG A 144 27.48 -19.53 8.81
N ASP A 145 27.04 -19.61 7.56
CA ASP A 145 27.23 -18.59 6.52
C ASP A 145 25.98 -17.69 6.37
N VAL A 146 24.77 -18.18 6.71
CA VAL A 146 23.49 -17.41 6.59
C VAL A 146 23.53 -16.11 7.38
N PHE A 147 24.02 -16.16 8.62
CA PHE A 147 23.99 -15.02 9.54
C PHE A 147 25.21 -14.09 9.38
N ARG A 148 26.03 -14.31 8.36
CA ARG A 148 27.17 -13.44 8.07
C ARG A 148 26.67 -12.07 7.62
N ARG A 149 27.42 -11.04 7.98
CA ARG A 149 27.14 -9.68 7.50
C ARG A 149 27.15 -9.68 5.96
N PRO A 150 26.09 -9.20 5.29
CA PRO A 150 26.08 -9.07 3.85
C PRO A 150 26.99 -7.91 3.40
N VAL A 151 27.51 -7.99 2.16
CA VAL A 151 28.42 -6.98 1.58
C VAL A 151 27.83 -5.57 1.69
N TYR A 152 26.54 -5.43 1.38
CA TYR A 152 25.79 -4.16 1.46
C TYR A 152 24.95 -4.03 2.73
N GLY A 153 25.41 -4.60 3.85
CA GLY A 153 24.65 -4.60 5.11
C GLY A 153 24.31 -3.21 5.66
N GLY A 154 25.06 -2.18 5.29
CA GLY A 154 24.73 -0.79 5.68
C GLY A 154 23.60 -0.15 4.86
N LEU A 155 23.30 -0.67 3.67
CA LEU A 155 22.17 -0.23 2.84
C LEU A 155 20.93 -1.10 3.10
N LEU A 156 21.15 -2.39 3.34
CA LEU A 156 20.08 -3.33 3.66
C LEU A 156 19.32 -2.93 4.92
N THR A 157 20.01 -2.43 5.95
CA THR A 157 19.39 -2.07 7.24
C THR A 157 18.42 -0.88 7.14
N PRO A 158 18.74 0.22 6.43
CA PRO A 158 17.77 1.25 6.06
C PRO A 158 16.55 0.70 5.33
N LEU A 159 16.77 -0.11 4.29
CA LEU A 159 15.67 -0.65 3.48
C LEU A 159 14.75 -1.56 4.31
N MET A 160 15.31 -2.40 5.16
CA MET A 160 14.52 -3.24 6.09
C MET A 160 13.70 -2.39 7.07
N GLY A 161 14.30 -1.33 7.63
CA GLY A 161 13.59 -0.38 8.50
C GLY A 161 12.39 0.25 7.79
N THR A 162 12.60 0.75 6.57
CA THR A 162 11.51 1.31 5.76
C THR A 162 10.46 0.26 5.36
N GLY A 163 10.84 -1.00 5.14
CA GLY A 163 9.89 -2.09 4.91
C GLY A 163 8.99 -2.33 6.12
N ILE A 164 9.55 -2.31 7.32
CA ILE A 164 8.78 -2.43 8.58
C ILE A 164 7.86 -1.23 8.76
N GLN A 165 8.31 -0.01 8.44
CA GLN A 165 7.46 1.17 8.42
C GLN A 165 6.22 0.97 7.54
N LEU A 166 6.40 0.49 6.31
CA LEU A 166 5.31 0.26 5.37
C LEU A 166 4.36 -0.84 5.86
N LEU A 167 4.87 -1.88 6.51
CA LEU A 167 4.02 -2.89 7.15
C LEU A 167 3.18 -2.29 8.28
N VAL A 168 3.78 -1.47 9.14
CA VAL A 168 3.05 -0.77 10.22
C VAL A 168 1.97 0.13 9.64
N VAL A 169 2.26 0.87 8.56
CA VAL A 169 1.27 1.69 7.86
C VAL A 169 0.16 0.83 7.25
N ALA A 170 0.50 -0.27 6.58
CA ALA A 170 -0.49 -1.14 5.95
C ALA A 170 -1.44 -1.77 6.99
N PHE A 171 -0.91 -2.34 8.08
CA PHE A 171 -1.73 -2.88 9.16
C PHE A 171 -2.52 -1.79 9.89
N GLY A 172 -1.92 -0.61 10.11
CA GLY A 172 -2.59 0.53 10.73
C GLY A 172 -3.76 1.04 9.90
N LEU A 173 -3.61 1.12 8.57
CA LEU A 173 -4.69 1.50 7.65
C LEU A 173 -5.79 0.45 7.60
N LEU A 174 -5.44 -0.83 7.51
CA LEU A 174 -6.43 -1.92 7.57
C LEU A 174 -7.23 -1.89 8.88
N PHE A 175 -6.55 -1.64 10.01
CA PHE A 175 -7.20 -1.50 11.30
C PHE A 175 -8.13 -0.28 11.36
N ALA A 176 -7.66 0.88 10.90
CA ALA A 176 -8.45 2.11 10.85
C ALA A 176 -9.65 1.97 9.91
N LEU A 177 -9.51 1.25 8.79
CA LEU A 177 -10.60 0.92 7.89
C LEU A 177 -11.63 -0.02 8.56
N PHE A 178 -11.16 -1.07 9.25
CA PHE A 178 -12.04 -1.99 9.97
C PHE A 178 -12.83 -1.29 11.09
N LYS A 179 -12.22 -0.30 11.75
CA LYS A 179 -12.91 0.55 12.74
C LYS A 179 -13.81 1.62 12.12
N GLY A 180 -13.74 1.85 10.82
CA GLY A 180 -14.50 2.90 10.12
C GLY A 180 -14.01 4.32 10.41
N TRP A 181 -12.73 4.50 10.78
CA TRP A 181 -12.15 5.81 11.07
C TRP A 181 -11.91 6.67 9.82
N TYR A 182 -11.78 6.04 8.65
CA TYR A 182 -11.73 6.72 7.37
C TYR A 182 -12.49 5.92 6.32
N HIS A 183 -12.93 6.62 5.26
CA HIS A 183 -13.62 6.01 4.14
C HIS A 183 -12.70 5.95 2.91
N PRO A 184 -12.51 4.79 2.24
CA PRO A 184 -11.58 4.66 1.10
C PRO A 184 -11.89 5.56 -0.09
N ALA A 185 -13.17 5.85 -0.31
CA ALA A 185 -13.60 6.73 -1.40
C ALA A 185 -13.40 8.24 -1.09
N GLU A 186 -12.89 8.58 0.10
CA GLU A 186 -12.49 9.94 0.47
C GLU A 186 -10.95 10.09 0.37
N PRO A 187 -10.43 10.63 -0.75
CA PRO A 187 -8.98 10.63 -1.00
C PRO A 187 -8.19 11.43 0.05
N THR A 188 -8.78 12.53 0.53
CA THR A 188 -8.15 13.41 1.52
C THR A 188 -7.97 12.71 2.86
N SER A 189 -9.00 12.02 3.34
CA SER A 189 -8.97 11.30 4.62
C SER A 189 -7.97 10.16 4.57
N PHE A 190 -7.97 9.37 3.48
CA PHE A 190 -6.97 8.32 3.26
C PHE A 190 -5.53 8.88 3.31
N THR A 191 -5.28 9.98 2.59
CA THR A 191 -3.94 10.60 2.53
C THR A 191 -3.49 11.12 3.90
N GLN A 192 -4.40 11.70 4.68
CA GLN A 192 -4.11 12.17 6.05
C GLN A 192 -3.75 11.01 6.98
N TRP A 193 -4.54 9.94 6.98
CA TRP A 193 -4.28 8.75 7.80
C TRP A 193 -2.99 8.04 7.40
N PHE A 194 -2.74 7.88 6.10
CA PHE A 194 -1.48 7.35 5.57
C PHE A 194 -0.29 8.19 6.08
N THR A 195 -0.37 9.51 5.95
CA THR A 195 0.71 10.43 6.34
C THR A 195 0.97 10.37 7.86
N CYS A 196 -0.09 10.37 8.67
CA CYS A 196 0.02 10.25 10.12
C CYS A 196 0.69 8.93 10.54
N LEU A 197 0.21 7.81 10.01
CA LEU A 197 0.77 6.48 10.29
C LEU A 197 2.20 6.35 9.76
N PHE A 198 2.53 7.00 8.65
CA PHE A 198 3.88 7.00 8.09
C PHE A 198 4.87 7.71 9.03
N PHE A 199 4.50 8.84 9.63
CA PHE A 199 5.33 9.51 10.63
C PHE A 199 5.47 8.67 11.90
N VAL A 200 4.37 8.15 12.46
CA VAL A 200 4.43 7.30 13.66
C VAL A 200 5.25 6.02 13.39
N GLY A 201 5.05 5.41 12.23
CA GLY A 201 5.78 4.24 11.75
C GLY A 201 7.28 4.47 11.55
N SER A 202 7.73 5.72 11.51
CA SER A 202 9.17 6.06 11.43
C SER A 202 9.95 5.63 12.67
N ILE A 203 9.30 5.58 13.84
CA ILE A 203 9.90 5.11 15.10
C ILE A 203 10.27 3.62 15.01
N PRO A 204 9.35 2.68 14.72
CA PRO A 204 9.72 1.27 14.54
C PRO A 204 10.68 1.05 13.37
N ALA A 205 10.62 1.87 12.32
CA ALA A 205 11.58 1.85 11.21
C ALA A 205 13.02 2.08 11.69
N GLY A 206 13.24 3.18 12.43
CA GLY A 206 14.53 3.52 13.01
C GLY A 206 15.00 2.47 14.01
N TYR A 207 14.11 1.98 14.86
CA TYR A 207 14.39 0.95 15.87
C TYR A 207 14.94 -0.33 15.24
N TRP A 208 14.20 -0.93 14.31
CA TRP A 208 14.61 -2.18 13.69
C TRP A 208 15.82 -2.01 12.78
N SER A 209 15.92 -0.88 12.07
CA SER A 209 17.09 -0.56 11.26
C SER A 209 18.37 -0.52 12.12
N ALA A 210 18.35 0.20 13.24
CA ALA A 210 19.50 0.30 14.14
C ALA A 210 19.85 -1.06 14.78
N ARG A 211 18.84 -1.84 15.21
CA ARG A 211 19.05 -3.18 15.78
C ARG A 211 19.78 -4.11 14.81
N ILE A 212 19.30 -4.19 13.57
CA ILE A 212 19.91 -5.07 12.56
C ILE A 212 21.29 -4.54 12.15
N TYR A 213 21.46 -3.22 12.09
CA TYR A 213 22.77 -2.60 11.82
C TYR A 213 23.81 -2.92 12.89
N LYS A 214 23.41 -2.90 14.17
CA LYS A 214 24.21 -3.35 15.31
C LYS A 214 24.54 -4.84 15.22
N VAL A 215 23.59 -5.66 14.76
CA VAL A 215 23.82 -7.09 14.51
C VAL A 215 24.91 -7.31 13.45
N PHE A 216 24.93 -6.48 12.41
CA PHE A 216 25.97 -6.45 11.38
C PHE A 216 27.29 -5.79 11.82
N ARG A 217 27.47 -5.51 13.11
CA ARG A 217 28.66 -4.85 13.67
C ARG A 217 28.90 -3.44 13.09
N GLY A 218 27.83 -2.76 12.65
CA GLY A 218 27.87 -1.35 12.27
C GLY A 218 28.09 -0.47 13.50
N LYS A 219 28.95 0.55 13.39
CA LYS A 219 29.28 1.47 14.51
C LYS A 219 28.55 2.81 14.40
N SER A 220 28.33 3.29 13.18
CA SER A 220 27.74 4.61 12.91
C SER A 220 26.22 4.55 12.82
N TRP A 221 25.55 4.40 13.97
CA TRP A 221 24.09 4.33 14.02
C TRP A 221 23.42 5.63 13.53
N ILE A 222 24.02 6.80 13.78
CA ILE A 222 23.54 8.11 13.29
C ILE A 222 23.43 8.14 11.76
N LEU A 223 24.50 7.70 11.07
CA LEU A 223 24.52 7.64 9.62
C LEU A 223 23.47 6.65 9.11
N ASN A 224 23.35 5.48 9.74
CA ASN A 224 22.31 4.50 9.40
C ASN A 224 20.90 5.09 9.55
N SER A 225 20.60 5.82 10.63
CA SER A 225 19.32 6.50 10.83
C SER A 225 19.02 7.57 9.79
N LEU A 226 20.04 8.33 9.40
CA LEU A 226 19.92 9.32 8.32
C LEU A 226 19.62 8.64 6.98
N LEU A 227 20.29 7.53 6.67
CA LEU A 227 20.01 6.75 5.46
C LEU A 227 18.58 6.16 5.48
N THR A 228 18.13 5.65 6.62
CA THR A 228 16.77 5.12 6.80
C THR A 228 15.70 6.17 6.56
N SER A 229 15.91 7.38 7.05
CA SER A 229 14.98 8.49 6.83
C SER A 229 15.05 9.04 5.41
N CYS A 230 16.22 9.12 4.78
CA CYS A 230 16.36 9.80 3.49
C CYS A 230 16.15 8.92 2.25
N ILE A 231 16.68 7.70 2.19
CA ILE A 231 16.81 6.96 0.91
C ILE A 231 15.47 6.77 0.20
N VAL A 232 14.54 6.06 0.83
CA VAL A 232 13.26 5.72 0.18
C VAL A 232 12.45 6.98 -0.09
N PRO A 233 12.27 7.90 0.88
CA PRO A 233 11.44 9.06 0.62
C PRO A 233 12.06 10.05 -0.35
N THR A 234 13.39 10.20 -0.42
CA THR A 234 14.03 11.03 -1.46
C THR A 234 13.77 10.47 -2.85
N ILE A 235 13.80 9.14 -3.04
CA ILE A 235 13.44 8.50 -4.32
C ILE A 235 11.98 8.81 -4.67
N VAL A 236 11.06 8.61 -3.73
CA VAL A 236 9.63 8.87 -3.94
C VAL A 236 9.35 10.35 -4.23
N LEU A 237 9.96 11.27 -3.48
CA LEU A 237 9.85 12.71 -3.68
C LEU A 237 10.42 13.14 -5.04
N SER A 238 11.50 12.50 -5.50
CA SER A 238 12.08 12.79 -6.82
C SER A 238 11.13 12.39 -7.95
N ILE A 239 10.46 11.24 -7.82
CA ILE A 239 9.44 10.79 -8.78
C ILE A 239 8.25 11.75 -8.77
N PHE A 240 7.73 12.09 -7.58
CA PHE A 240 6.63 13.06 -7.46
C PHE A 240 6.99 14.44 -7.98
N PHE A 241 8.24 14.88 -7.79
CA PHE A 241 8.70 16.15 -8.31
C PHE A 241 8.72 16.15 -9.83
N GLY A 242 9.24 15.08 -10.44
CA GLY A 242 9.20 14.89 -11.89
C GLY A 242 7.78 14.92 -12.45
N THR A 243 6.83 14.22 -11.83
CA THR A 243 5.43 14.24 -12.28
C THR A 243 4.76 15.61 -12.07
N ASN A 244 5.10 16.31 -10.98
CA ASN A 244 4.58 17.65 -10.72
C ASN A 244 5.11 18.68 -11.72
N VAL A 245 6.37 18.58 -12.16
CA VAL A 245 6.93 19.43 -13.22
C VAL A 245 6.15 19.27 -14.52
N LEU A 246 5.81 18.03 -14.89
CA LEU A 246 4.95 17.78 -16.07
C LEU A 246 3.55 18.39 -15.87
N THR A 247 3.01 18.32 -14.67
CA THR A 247 1.68 18.88 -14.35
C THR A 247 1.66 20.41 -14.40
N TRP A 248 2.75 21.06 -13.98
CA TRP A 248 2.93 22.50 -14.15
C TRP A 248 2.97 22.91 -15.62
N SER A 249 3.61 22.13 -16.49
CA SER A 249 3.65 22.43 -17.93
C SER A 249 2.25 22.48 -18.57
N GLN A 250 1.30 21.71 -18.02
CA GLN A 250 -0.09 21.64 -18.48
C GLN A 250 -1.01 22.64 -17.78
N GLN A 251 -0.48 23.52 -16.91
CA GLN A 251 -1.25 24.48 -16.11
C GLN A 251 -2.42 23.83 -15.35
N SER A 252 -2.24 22.57 -14.93
CA SER A 252 -3.30 21.82 -14.27
C SER A 252 -3.52 22.35 -12.85
N SER A 253 -4.80 22.46 -12.45
CA SER A 253 -5.21 22.87 -11.11
C SER A 253 -4.82 21.86 -10.01
N LEU A 254 -4.41 20.65 -10.40
CA LEU A 254 -3.92 19.62 -9.48
C LEU A 254 -2.42 19.73 -9.19
N ALA A 255 -1.71 20.67 -9.83
CA ALA A 255 -0.29 20.86 -9.58
C ALA A 255 -0.06 21.39 -8.16
N ILE A 256 0.88 20.76 -7.44
CA ILE A 256 1.30 21.23 -6.13
C ILE A 256 2.08 22.54 -6.34
N SER A 257 1.71 23.60 -5.61
CA SER A 257 2.41 24.88 -5.67
C SER A 257 3.83 24.78 -5.12
N PHE A 258 4.71 25.71 -5.48
CA PHE A 258 6.09 25.74 -4.95
C PHE A 258 6.11 25.82 -3.41
N SER A 259 5.20 26.60 -2.81
CA SER A 259 5.03 26.65 -1.35
C SER A 259 4.61 25.30 -0.76
N GLY A 260 3.79 24.52 -1.49
CA GLY A 260 3.41 23.17 -1.09
C GLY A 260 4.62 22.22 -1.02
N TRP A 261 5.55 22.33 -1.97
CA TRP A 261 6.80 21.57 -1.96
C TRP A 261 7.68 21.90 -0.76
N ILE A 262 7.87 23.18 -0.46
CA ILE A 262 8.64 23.61 0.72
C ILE A 262 8.01 23.07 2.00
N SER A 263 6.68 23.16 2.13
CA SER A 263 5.95 22.64 3.29
C SER A 263 6.14 21.13 3.46
N MET A 264 5.99 20.38 2.37
CA MET A 264 6.14 18.92 2.38
C MET A 264 7.57 18.49 2.78
N ILE A 265 8.60 19.13 2.21
CA ILE A 265 10.01 18.87 2.56
C ILE A 265 10.29 19.27 4.01
N SER A 266 9.69 20.36 4.49
CA SER A 266 9.87 20.80 5.88
C SER A 266 9.31 19.79 6.87
N ILE A 267 8.09 19.30 6.66
CA ILE A 267 7.50 18.25 7.51
C ILE A 267 8.38 17.00 7.49
N PHE A 268 8.92 16.66 6.33
CA PHE A 268 9.80 15.52 6.17
C PHE A 268 11.08 15.65 7.03
N ILE A 269 11.74 16.79 6.98
CA ILE A 269 12.98 17.04 7.75
C ILE A 269 12.67 17.20 9.25
N PHE A 270 11.64 17.94 9.63
CA PHE A 270 11.38 18.31 11.03
C PHE A 270 10.56 17.29 11.81
N VAL A 271 9.82 16.39 11.15
CA VAL A 271 9.00 15.37 11.82
C VAL A 271 9.58 13.97 11.57
N LEU A 272 9.76 13.58 10.31
CA LEU A 272 10.17 12.22 10.00
C LEU A 272 11.59 11.92 10.50
N VAL A 273 12.55 12.80 10.23
CA VAL A 273 13.94 12.57 10.64
C VAL A 273 14.04 12.43 12.17
N PRO A 274 13.55 13.35 13.03
CA PRO A 274 13.60 13.17 14.48
C PRO A 274 12.93 11.89 14.98
N PHE A 275 11.80 11.48 14.38
CA PHE A 275 11.08 10.27 14.78
C PHE A 275 11.89 9.00 14.44
N THR A 276 12.52 8.94 13.26
CA THR A 276 13.45 7.85 12.94
C THR A 276 14.65 7.82 13.87
N PHE A 277 15.20 8.98 14.23
CA PHE A 277 16.31 9.09 15.17
C PHE A 277 15.92 8.62 16.58
N LEU A 278 14.74 8.99 17.06
CA LEU A 278 14.19 8.53 18.34
C LEU A 278 14.10 6.99 18.35
N GLY A 279 13.51 6.40 17.31
CA GLY A 279 13.43 4.95 17.15
C GLY A 279 14.79 4.28 17.14
N ALA A 280 15.72 4.82 16.34
CA ALA A 280 17.07 4.28 16.23
C ALA A 280 17.87 4.37 17.53
N TYR A 281 17.71 5.45 18.30
CA TYR A 281 18.32 5.60 19.62
C TYR A 281 17.83 4.52 20.59
N LEU A 282 16.52 4.23 20.60
CA LEU A 282 15.94 3.13 21.38
C LEU A 282 16.48 1.76 20.90
N GLY A 283 16.62 1.58 19.59
CA GLY A 283 17.16 0.37 19.00
C GLY A 283 18.64 0.14 19.36
N GLU A 284 19.45 1.19 19.34
CA GLU A 284 20.87 1.12 19.66
C GLU A 284 21.12 0.81 21.14
N LYS A 285 20.29 1.34 22.05
CA LYS A 285 20.37 1.03 23.48
C LYS A 285 20.06 -0.43 23.79
N HIS A 286 19.17 -1.03 23.03
CA HIS A 286 18.78 -2.41 23.27
C HIS A 286 19.92 -3.38 22.92
N GLU A 287 19.96 -4.49 23.62
CA GLU A 287 20.91 -5.58 23.40
C GLU A 287 20.88 -6.09 21.95
N ARG A 288 22.07 -6.45 21.47
CA ARG A 288 22.26 -6.99 20.12
C ARG A 288 21.52 -8.32 20.02
N LEU A 289 20.82 -8.54 18.90
CA LEU A 289 20.21 -9.84 18.65
C LEU A 289 21.31 -10.89 18.48
N GLU A 290 21.22 -11.97 19.25
CA GLU A 290 22.12 -13.10 19.14
C GLU A 290 21.63 -14.07 18.09
N TYR A 291 22.56 -14.60 17.29
CA TYR A 291 22.24 -15.62 16.30
C TYR A 291 22.27 -17.00 16.96
N PRO A 292 21.40 -17.93 16.52
CA PRO A 292 21.36 -19.28 17.06
C PRO A 292 22.66 -20.06 16.82
N SER A 293 23.43 -19.68 15.80
CA SER A 293 24.70 -20.30 15.44
C SER A 293 25.84 -19.27 15.33
N ARG A 294 27.06 -19.70 15.65
CA ARG A 294 28.28 -18.89 15.47
C ARG A 294 28.63 -18.81 13.99
N THR A 295 28.88 -17.59 13.52
CA THR A 295 29.25 -17.33 12.11
C THR A 295 30.73 -17.58 11.84
N THR A 296 31.02 -18.09 10.65
CA THR A 296 32.39 -18.24 10.11
C THR A 296 32.91 -16.88 9.63
N GLN A 297 34.19 -16.60 9.88
CA GLN A 297 34.82 -15.35 9.42
C GLN A 297 35.22 -15.38 7.94
N ILE A 298 35.37 -16.56 7.33
CA ILE A 298 35.80 -16.73 5.95
C ILE A 298 34.64 -17.34 5.16
N PRO A 299 34.23 -16.77 4.02
CA PRO A 299 33.20 -17.37 3.19
C PRO A 299 33.71 -18.68 2.63
N ARG A 300 32.85 -19.71 2.56
CA ARG A 300 33.21 -20.92 1.84
C ARG A 300 33.41 -20.61 0.37
N ILE A 301 34.41 -21.24 -0.24
CA ILE A 301 34.64 -21.15 -1.68
C ILE A 301 33.51 -21.92 -2.36
N ILE A 302 32.63 -21.21 -3.06
CA ILE A 302 31.60 -21.83 -3.89
C ILE A 302 32.28 -22.16 -5.23
N PRO A 303 32.40 -23.44 -5.62
CA PRO A 303 32.99 -23.79 -6.91
C PRO A 303 32.17 -23.14 -8.04
N ALA A 304 32.87 -22.54 -9.00
CA ALA A 304 32.21 -21.94 -10.16
C ALA A 304 31.37 -23.01 -10.88
N LYS A 305 30.06 -22.78 -10.98
CA LYS A 305 29.19 -23.69 -11.72
C LYS A 305 29.61 -23.68 -13.19
N ARG A 306 29.67 -24.88 -13.78
CA ARG A 306 29.91 -24.99 -15.23
C ARG A 306 28.75 -24.31 -15.97
N TRP A 307 29.02 -23.79 -17.15
CA TRP A 307 28.06 -22.99 -17.94
C TRP A 307 26.70 -23.67 -18.14
N TYR A 308 26.65 -24.99 -18.24
CA TYR A 308 25.43 -25.78 -18.39
C TYR A 308 24.66 -26.04 -17.08
N GLN A 309 25.20 -25.64 -15.92
CA GLN A 309 24.56 -25.72 -14.59
C GLN A 309 24.10 -24.36 -14.07
N LEU A 310 24.32 -23.29 -14.85
CA LEU A 310 23.76 -21.98 -14.56
C LEU A 310 22.26 -22.05 -14.90
N ASN A 311 21.42 -22.13 -13.87
CA ASN A 311 19.98 -21.98 -14.04
C ASN A 311 19.70 -20.54 -14.50
N PHE A 312 19.70 -20.31 -15.81
CA PHE A 312 19.11 -19.13 -16.45
C PHE A 312 17.59 -19.27 -16.38
N ILE A 313 17.02 -19.08 -15.20
CA ILE A 313 15.61 -18.70 -15.10
C ILE A 313 15.65 -17.18 -15.04
N ARG A 314 15.36 -16.57 -16.19
CA ARG A 314 15.34 -15.13 -16.41
C ARG A 314 14.10 -14.50 -15.78
#